data_AF-A0A515CRI6-F1
#
_entry.id   AF-A0A515CRI6-F1
#
_cell.length_a   1.000
_cell.length_b   1.000
_cell.length_c   1.000
_cell.angle_alpha   90.00
_cell.angle_beta   90.00
_cell.angle_gamma   90.00
#
_symmetry.space_group_name_H-M   'P 1'
#
loop_
_entity.id
_entity.type
_entity.pdbx_description
1 polymer ?
#
loop_
_entity_poly.entity_id
_entity_poly.type
_entity_poly.pdbx_seq_one_letter_code
_entity_poly.pdbx_strand_id
1 'polypeptide(L)'
;MNSQQALDIEKIVASFTEQDNEAVYAEVEALDKKVPLHAFTAMLKPYLPADTDAEVLELGTDSTEYQELASAAIWDCLTELVKRQRAAEIYRRSHQFDEVA
;
A
#
# COMPACT_ATOMS: atom_id res chain seq x y z
N MET A 1 -7.84 5.91 16.45
CA MET A 1 -8.57 6.76 15.49
C MET A 1 -10.06 6.53 15.70
N ASN A 2 -10.83 7.58 15.93
CA ASN A 2 -12.29 7.46 16.01
C ASN A 2 -12.93 7.55 14.60
N SER A 3 -14.23 7.24 14.50
CA SER A 3 -14.94 7.23 13.21
C SER A 3 -14.97 8.59 12.51
N GLN A 4 -15.03 9.69 13.27
CA GLN A 4 -15.03 11.04 12.71
C GLN A 4 -13.67 11.39 12.10
N GLN A 5 -12.58 11.10 12.82
CA GLN A 5 -11.21 11.25 12.34
C GLN A 5 -10.97 10.47 11.04
N ALA A 6 -11.47 9.24 10.97
CA ALA A 6 -11.36 8.43 9.77
C ALA A 6 -12.07 9.09 8.57
N LEU A 7 -13.30 9.59 8.76
CA LEU A 7 -14.03 10.29 7.70
C LEU A 7 -13.32 11.55 7.23
N ASP A 8 -12.73 12.32 8.15
CA ASP A 8 -12.04 13.56 7.79
C ASP A 8 -10.71 13.30 7.06
N ILE A 9 -10.00 12.21 7.40
CA ILE A 9 -8.84 11.74 6.64
C ILE A 9 -9.24 11.32 5.22
N GLU A 10 -10.34 10.58 5.04
CA GLU A 10 -10.79 10.18 3.70
C GLU A 10 -11.22 11.39 2.85
N LYS A 11 -11.79 12.45 3.46
CA LYS A 11 -12.05 13.71 2.74
C LYS A 11 -10.76 14.37 2.26
N ILE A 12 -9.70 14.33 3.07
CA ILE A 12 -8.38 14.85 2.67
C ILE A 12 -7.83 14.05 1.49
N VAL A 13 -7.89 12.71 1.53
CA VAL A 13 -7.49 11.85 0.41
C VAL A 13 -8.26 12.20 -0.87
N ALA A 14 -9.60 12.38 -0.77
CA ALA A 14 -10.43 12.75 -1.90
C ALA A 14 -10.12 14.14 -2.47
N SER A 15 -9.45 15.00 -1.70
CA SER A 15 -9.02 16.34 -2.11
C SER A 15 -7.60 16.41 -2.68
N PHE A 16 -6.89 15.28 -2.76
CA PHE A 16 -5.53 15.24 -3.29
C PHE A 16 -5.46 15.79 -4.72
N THR A 17 -4.54 16.74 -4.89
CA THR A 17 -4.19 17.30 -6.20
C THR A 17 -3.30 16.34 -6.99
N GLU A 18 -3.03 16.67 -8.24
CA GLU A 18 -2.03 15.96 -9.05
C GLU A 18 -0.65 15.95 -8.36
N GLN A 19 -0.22 17.11 -7.82
CA GLN A 19 1.03 17.23 -7.08
C GLN A 19 1.07 16.35 -5.82
N ASP A 20 -0.05 16.23 -5.10
CA ASP A 20 -0.13 15.34 -3.94
C ASP A 20 0.05 13.88 -4.36
N ASN A 21 -0.59 13.47 -5.47
CA ASN A 21 -0.48 12.14 -6.03
C ASN A 21 0.93 11.85 -6.57
N GLU A 22 1.59 12.79 -7.25
CA GLU A 22 2.99 12.64 -7.67
C GLU A 22 3.91 12.36 -6.48
N ALA A 23 3.74 13.10 -5.38
CA ALA A 23 4.53 12.88 -4.19
C ALA A 23 4.17 11.56 -3.47
N VAL A 24 2.93 11.06 -3.59
CA VAL A 24 2.57 9.69 -3.18
C VAL A 24 3.34 8.68 -4.03
N TYR A 25 3.30 8.81 -5.37
CA TYR A 25 3.97 7.87 -6.27
C TYR A 25 5.48 7.82 -6.07
N ALA A 26 6.13 8.97 -5.81
CA ALA A 26 7.55 9.01 -5.49
C ALA A 26 7.90 8.23 -4.22
N GLU A 27 7.03 8.31 -3.19
CA GLU A 27 7.20 7.54 -1.96
C GLU A 27 6.92 6.05 -2.18
N VAL A 28 5.87 5.72 -2.93
CA VAL A 28 5.55 4.34 -3.32
C VAL A 28 6.70 3.71 -4.08
N GLU A 29 7.31 4.40 -5.05
CA GLU A 29 8.46 3.90 -5.81
C GLU A 29 9.66 3.60 -4.90
N ALA A 30 9.89 4.40 -3.86
CA ALA A 30 10.94 4.17 -2.88
C ALA A 30 10.65 2.99 -1.93
N LEU A 31 9.36 2.70 -1.66
CA LEU A 31 8.92 1.59 -0.84
C LEU A 31 8.86 0.27 -1.62
N ASP A 32 8.36 0.30 -2.84
CA ASP A 32 8.22 -0.86 -3.73
C ASP A 32 9.56 -1.56 -3.96
N LYS A 33 10.64 -0.78 -4.16
CA LYS A 33 12.03 -1.27 -4.25
C LYS A 33 12.51 -2.05 -3.02
N LYS A 34 11.83 -1.92 -1.88
CA LYS A 34 12.15 -2.61 -0.62
C LYS A 34 11.25 -3.81 -0.36
N VAL A 35 10.18 -4.00 -1.13
CA VAL A 35 9.27 -5.13 -0.98
C VAL A 35 9.71 -6.23 -1.94
N PRO A 36 10.33 -7.31 -1.45
CA PRO A 36 10.68 -8.40 -2.33
C PRO A 36 9.43 -9.19 -2.72
N LEU A 37 9.29 -9.51 -4.01
CA LEU A 37 8.17 -10.28 -4.56
C LEU A 37 7.98 -11.64 -3.84
N HIS A 38 9.09 -12.27 -3.41
CA HIS A 38 9.05 -13.52 -2.64
C HIS A 38 8.34 -13.38 -1.28
N ALA A 39 8.32 -12.19 -0.68
CA ALA A 39 7.56 -11.96 0.56
C ALA A 39 6.04 -11.97 0.29
N PHE A 40 5.61 -11.47 -0.86
CA PHE A 40 4.21 -11.56 -1.29
C PHE A 40 3.80 -13.02 -1.54
N THR A 41 4.65 -13.82 -2.19
CA THR A 41 4.42 -15.26 -2.32
C THR A 41 4.35 -15.96 -0.96
N ALA A 42 5.27 -15.64 -0.05
CA ALA A 42 5.27 -16.21 1.29
C ALA A 42 3.99 -15.87 2.08
N MET A 43 3.42 -14.68 1.88
CA MET A 43 2.12 -14.29 2.44
C MET A 43 0.97 -15.16 1.91
N LEU A 44 1.00 -15.55 0.63
CA LEU A 44 -0.06 -16.35 0.01
C LEU A 44 0.05 -17.85 0.30
N LYS A 45 1.27 -18.35 0.51
CA LYS A 45 1.55 -19.78 0.71
C LYS A 45 0.64 -20.50 1.71
N PRO A 46 0.27 -19.94 2.89
CA PRO A 46 -0.61 -20.61 3.84
C PRO A 46 -2.03 -20.85 3.34
N TYR A 47 -2.45 -20.16 2.28
CA TYR A 47 -3.80 -20.26 1.71
C TYR A 47 -3.86 -21.20 0.50
N LEU A 48 -2.72 -21.72 0.05
CA LEU A 48 -2.66 -22.72 -1.01
C LEU A 48 -3.03 -24.12 -0.47
N PRO A 49 -3.48 -25.04 -1.33
CA PRO A 49 -3.63 -26.45 -0.96
C PRO A 49 -2.35 -26.97 -0.29
N ALA A 50 -2.52 -27.70 0.82
CA ALA A 50 -1.39 -28.18 1.63
C ALA A 50 -0.46 -29.14 0.88
N ASP A 51 -0.97 -29.77 -0.19
CA ASP A 51 -0.28 -30.67 -1.11
C ASP A 51 0.29 -29.97 -2.36
N THR A 52 0.31 -28.63 -2.39
CA THR A 52 0.96 -27.88 -3.47
C THR A 52 2.44 -28.23 -3.55
N ASP A 53 2.85 -28.80 -4.67
CA ASP A 53 4.24 -29.17 -4.95
C ASP A 53 5.13 -27.92 -4.96
N ALA A 54 6.32 -28.04 -4.35
CA ALA A 54 7.29 -26.94 -4.28
C ALA A 54 7.80 -26.53 -5.66
N GLU A 55 8.00 -27.48 -6.59
CA GLU A 55 8.45 -27.21 -7.95
C GLU A 55 7.36 -26.51 -8.77
N VAL A 56 6.09 -26.87 -8.55
CA VAL A 56 4.95 -26.19 -9.18
C VAL A 56 4.79 -24.76 -8.65
N LEU A 57 5.03 -24.56 -7.35
CA LEU A 57 5.02 -23.23 -6.75
C LEU A 57 6.14 -22.36 -7.33
N GLU A 58 7.36 -22.87 -7.43
CA GLU A 58 8.51 -22.18 -8.01
C GLU A 58 8.26 -21.81 -9.48
N LEU A 59 7.80 -22.78 -10.28
CA LEU A 59 7.42 -22.54 -11.68
C LEU A 59 6.36 -21.45 -11.82
N GLY A 60 5.36 -21.45 -10.94
CA GLY A 60 4.31 -20.43 -10.91
C GLY A 60 4.86 -19.05 -10.58
N THR A 61 5.74 -18.94 -9.58
CA THR A 61 6.30 -17.65 -9.14
C THR A 61 7.30 -17.07 -10.12
N ASP A 62 7.92 -17.93 -10.94
CA ASP A 62 8.84 -17.53 -12.00
C ASP A 62 8.12 -17.10 -13.29
N SER A 63 6.81 -17.35 -13.40
CA SER A 63 6.03 -16.91 -14.56
C SER A 63 5.93 -15.38 -14.63
N THR A 64 6.04 -14.84 -15.84
CA THR A 64 5.87 -13.40 -16.10
C THR A 64 4.51 -12.92 -15.61
N GLU A 65 3.46 -13.69 -15.86
CA GLU A 65 2.09 -13.36 -15.47
C GLU A 65 1.96 -13.20 -13.94
N TYR A 66 2.56 -14.10 -13.16
CA TYR A 66 2.55 -13.99 -11.70
C TYR A 66 3.35 -12.76 -11.24
N GLN A 67 4.54 -12.54 -11.78
CA GLN A 67 5.41 -11.44 -11.38
C GLN A 67 4.79 -10.07 -11.68
N GLU A 68 4.15 -9.92 -12.86
CA GLU A 68 3.46 -8.68 -13.23
C GLU A 68 2.26 -8.42 -12.31
N LEU A 69 1.43 -9.44 -12.06
CA LEU A 69 0.27 -9.32 -11.18
C LEU A 69 0.66 -9.00 -9.73
N ALA A 70 1.66 -9.70 -9.20
CA ALA A 70 2.14 -9.48 -7.84
C ALA A 70 2.76 -8.09 -7.69
N SER A 71 3.56 -7.64 -8.67
CA SER A 71 4.16 -6.30 -8.66
C SER A 71 3.09 -5.21 -8.68
N ALA A 72 2.08 -5.33 -9.56
CA ALA A 72 0.96 -4.39 -9.61
C ALA A 72 0.17 -4.37 -8.28
N ALA A 73 -0.13 -5.54 -7.71
CA ALA A 73 -0.85 -5.63 -6.45
C ALA A 73 -0.08 -4.99 -5.28
N ILE A 74 1.24 -5.19 -5.21
CA ILE A 74 2.11 -4.55 -4.23
C ILE A 74 2.04 -3.03 -4.39
N TRP A 75 2.23 -2.53 -5.62
CA TRP A 75 2.18 -1.11 -5.93
C TRP A 75 0.86 -0.45 -5.53
N ASP A 76 -0.27 -1.06 -5.90
CA ASP A 76 -1.61 -0.52 -5.60
C ASP A 76 -1.87 -0.48 -4.09
N CYS A 77 -1.49 -1.56 -3.38
CA CYS A 77 -1.64 -1.62 -1.93
C CYS A 77 -0.77 -0.55 -1.24
N LEU A 78 0.48 -0.39 -1.65
CA LEU A 78 1.36 0.66 -1.13
C LEU A 78 0.78 2.05 -1.40
N THR A 79 0.29 2.30 -2.61
CA THR A 79 -0.32 3.57 -3.00
C THR A 79 -1.47 3.94 -2.08
N GLU A 80 -2.41 3.02 -1.84
CA GLU A 80 -3.57 3.28 -1.00
C GLU A 80 -3.24 3.50 0.49
N LEU A 81 -2.18 2.84 1.00
CA LEU A 81 -1.69 3.05 2.36
C LEU A 81 -0.94 4.37 2.50
N VAL A 82 -0.06 4.70 1.55
CA VAL A 82 0.71 5.96 1.56
C VAL A 82 -0.22 7.17 1.45
N LYS A 83 -1.27 7.11 0.62
CA LYS A 83 -2.29 8.18 0.56
C LYS A 83 -2.88 8.48 1.94
N ARG A 84 -3.29 7.45 2.66
CA ARG A 84 -3.92 7.57 3.99
C ARG A 84 -2.92 8.01 5.07
N GLN A 85 -1.68 7.53 5.00
CA GLN A 85 -0.62 7.99 5.88
C GLN A 85 -0.37 9.50 5.72
N ARG A 86 -0.26 9.99 4.48
CA ARG A 86 -0.05 11.42 4.20
C ARG A 86 -1.27 12.26 4.58
N ALA A 87 -2.48 11.79 4.29
CA ALA A 87 -3.71 12.45 4.72
C ALA A 87 -3.82 12.53 6.26
N ALA A 88 -3.43 11.47 6.98
CA ALA A 88 -3.36 11.46 8.44
C ALA A 88 -2.31 12.43 8.99
N GLU A 89 -1.20 12.66 8.28
CA GLU A 89 -0.21 13.68 8.63
C GLU A 89 -0.75 15.09 8.44
N ILE A 90 -1.44 15.35 7.32
CA ILE A 90 -2.11 16.63 7.07
C ILE A 90 -3.16 16.90 8.15
N TYR A 91 -4.02 15.92 8.44
CA TYR A 91 -5.02 16.00 9.50
C TYR A 91 -4.38 16.33 10.86
N ARG A 92 -3.30 15.64 11.24
CA ARG A 92 -2.60 15.92 12.50
C ARG A 92 -2.02 17.34 12.55
N ARG A 93 -1.45 17.83 11.46
CA ARG A 93 -0.90 19.19 11.39
C ARG A 93 -1.99 20.27 11.47
N SER A 94 -3.17 20.02 10.90
CA SER A 94 -4.27 20.98 10.96
C SER A 94 -4.90 21.07 12.37
N HIS A 95 -4.92 19.95 13.11
CA HIS A 95 -5.49 19.89 14.46
C HIS A 95 -4.47 20.16 15.57
N GLN A 96 -3.17 20.24 15.26
CA GLN A 96 -2.13 20.60 16.23
C GLN A 96 -2.29 22.04 16.77
N PHE A 97 -2.93 22.93 16.02
CA PHE A 97 -3.14 24.32 16.43
C PHE A 97 -4.49 24.57 17.12
N ASP A 98 -5.43 23.62 17.04
CA ASP A 98 -6.75 23.73 17.68
C ASP A 98 -6.72 23.45 19.19
N GLU A 99 -5.64 22.84 19.72
CA GLU A 99 -5.47 22.63 21.17
C GLU A 99 -4.91 23.86 21.91
N VAL A 100 -4.60 24.97 21.20
CA VAL A 100 -3.93 26.15 21.77
C VAL A 100 -4.82 27.42 21.77
N ALA A 101 -6.11 27.30 21.44
CA ALA A 101 -7.10 28.39 21.46
C ALA A 101 -8.22 28.12 22.47
#